data_AF-A0A4Y7TWA3-F1
#
_entry.id   AF-A0A4Y7TWA3-F1
#
_cell.length_a   1.000
_cell.length_b   1.000
_cell.length_c   1.000
_cell.angle_alpha   90.00
_cell.angle_beta   90.00
_cell.angle_gamma   90.00
#
_symmetry.space_group_name_H-M   'P 1'
#
loop_
_entity.id
_entity.type
_entity.pdbx_description
1 polymer ?
#
loop_
_entity_poly.entity_id
_entity_poly.type
_entity_poly.pdbx_seq_one_letter_code
_entity_poly.pdbx_strand_id
1 'polypeptide(L)'
;MRDKKEWGSGSDSRSCPKAEVHLDDEIMLEDPNYQSDEGSECSIRSSSIPMPAFDAPTGCAYLQMLRSQIDESLTSGGEYVEAIFTHREIFSAQPAVHRDCAKGFTDIAAVLEKRAWKSDWESNPDAQGMLMSETEAVSAFRYEAWVIANSIPMQPKATASAYSHRASSVCMMPPAY
;
A
#
# COMPACT_ATOMS: atom_id res chain seq x y z
N MET A 1 29.99 53.33 -16.72
CA MET A 1 30.20 52.86 -18.11
C MET A 1 30.43 51.36 -18.06
N ARG A 2 29.73 50.63 -18.92
CA ARG A 2 29.67 49.16 -19.08
C ARG A 2 28.67 48.44 -18.16
N ASP A 3 27.80 47.56 -18.62
CA ASP A 3 27.21 47.32 -19.94
C ASP A 3 25.93 46.51 -19.68
N LYS A 4 24.83 46.89 -20.34
CA LYS A 4 23.59 46.11 -20.41
C LYS A 4 23.80 44.99 -21.44
N LYS A 5 23.48 43.75 -21.09
CA LYS A 5 23.16 42.67 -22.04
C LYS A 5 21.94 41.94 -21.50
N GLU A 6 20.76 42.31 -21.98
CA GLU A 6 20.09 41.76 -23.18
C GLU A 6 19.52 40.36 -22.92
N TRP A 7 18.20 40.35 -22.84
CA TRP A 7 17.33 39.18 -22.74
C TRP A 7 17.13 38.65 -24.16
N GLY A 8 17.57 37.43 -24.43
CA GLY A 8 17.31 36.71 -25.67
C GLY A 8 16.16 35.74 -25.48
N SER A 9 14.95 36.16 -25.85
CA SER A 9 13.79 35.28 -26.06
C SER A 9 13.99 34.52 -27.37
N GLY A 10 14.36 33.24 -27.27
CA GLY A 10 14.43 32.30 -28.40
C GLY A 10 13.40 31.20 -28.22
N SER A 11 12.20 31.43 -28.70
CA SER A 11 11.15 30.43 -28.84
C SER A 11 11.48 29.56 -30.06
N ASP A 12 12.02 28.36 -29.84
CA ASP A 12 12.22 27.40 -30.92
C ASP A 12 11.16 26.30 -30.96
N SER A 13 10.81 26.00 -32.20
CA SER A 13 9.55 25.40 -32.60
C SER A 13 9.52 23.89 -32.35
N ARG A 14 8.33 23.42 -31.97
CA ARG A 14 7.96 22.00 -31.88
C ARG A 14 8.31 21.30 -33.19
N SER A 15 9.20 20.32 -33.14
CA SER A 15 9.32 19.29 -34.17
C SER A 15 8.79 17.99 -33.59
N CYS A 16 7.61 17.57 -34.06
CA CYS A 16 7.07 16.24 -33.75
C CYS A 16 7.90 15.18 -34.48
N PRO A 17 8.36 14.10 -33.81
CA PRO A 17 8.93 12.96 -34.50
C PRO A 17 7.83 12.23 -35.29
N LYS A 18 8.14 11.90 -36.55
CA LYS A 18 7.33 11.04 -37.41
C LYS A 18 7.22 9.66 -36.78
N ALA A 19 6.00 9.23 -36.51
CA ALA A 19 5.68 7.84 -36.26
C ALA A 19 5.77 7.07 -37.59
N GLU A 20 6.85 6.30 -37.78
CA GLU A 20 6.85 5.21 -38.75
C GLU A 20 6.32 3.97 -38.03
N VAL A 21 5.07 3.62 -38.35
CA VAL A 21 4.44 2.38 -37.89
C VAL A 21 4.94 1.28 -38.83
N HIS A 22 5.88 0.46 -38.34
CA HIS A 22 6.26 -0.79 -38.99
C HIS A 22 5.34 -1.89 -38.44
N LEU A 23 4.34 -2.24 -39.24
CA LEU A 23 3.51 -3.43 -39.02
C LEU A 23 4.26 -4.61 -39.66
N ASP A 24 4.97 -5.38 -38.84
CA ASP A 24 5.32 -6.76 -39.19
C ASP A 24 4.21 -7.68 -38.67
N ASP A 25 3.41 -8.15 -39.62
CA ASP A 25 2.56 -9.32 -39.48
C ASP A 25 3.45 -10.57 -39.40
N GLU A 26 3.76 -11.05 -38.20
CA GLU A 26 4.23 -12.44 -37.99
C GLU A 26 3.17 -13.28 -37.25
N ILE A 27 2.43 -13.98 -38.09
CA ILE A 27 1.67 -15.22 -37.90
C ILE A 27 2.52 -16.36 -37.29
N MET A 28 1.80 -17.31 -36.65
CA MET A 28 2.16 -18.72 -36.34
C MET A 28 2.78 -18.96 -34.93
N LEU A 29 2.30 -19.86 -34.05
CA LEU A 29 1.43 -21.03 -34.16
C LEU A 29 0.62 -21.26 -32.87
N GLU A 30 -0.62 -21.74 -33.00
CA GLU A 30 -1.32 -22.48 -31.95
C GLU A 30 -0.54 -23.75 -31.59
N ASP A 31 -0.35 -24.00 -30.29
CA ASP A 31 0.12 -25.28 -29.77
C ASP A 31 -1.06 -26.01 -29.09
N PRO A 32 -1.67 -27.02 -29.73
CA PRO A 32 -2.77 -27.80 -29.16
C PRO A 32 -2.21 -29.08 -28.54
N ASN A 33 -1.57 -28.96 -27.37
CA ASN A 33 -1.09 -30.07 -26.57
C ASN A 33 -0.84 -29.51 -25.15
N TYR A 34 -1.27 -30.05 -24.02
CA TYR A 34 -1.89 -31.30 -23.64
C TYR A 34 -2.28 -31.10 -22.17
N GLN A 35 -3.36 -31.73 -21.73
CA GLN A 35 -3.81 -31.73 -20.35
C GLN A 35 -2.76 -32.29 -19.38
N SER A 36 -2.73 -31.80 -18.14
CA SER A 36 -2.64 -32.64 -16.94
C SER A 36 -3.09 -31.86 -15.70
N ASP A 37 -4.27 -32.22 -15.21
CA ASP A 37 -4.61 -32.11 -13.80
C ASP A 37 -3.67 -33.04 -13.03
N GLU A 38 -2.77 -32.50 -12.23
CA GLU A 38 -2.26 -33.22 -11.06
C GLU A 38 -2.19 -32.23 -9.89
N GLY A 39 -3.00 -32.53 -8.88
CA GLY A 39 -3.04 -31.80 -7.63
C GLY A 39 -1.65 -31.78 -6.98
N SER A 40 -1.13 -30.59 -6.75
CA SER A 40 0.06 -30.42 -5.93
C SER A 40 -0.36 -30.53 -4.46
N GLU A 41 -0.34 -31.78 -3.99
CA GLU A 41 -0.53 -32.13 -2.59
C GLU A 41 0.54 -31.46 -1.74
N CYS A 42 0.09 -30.84 -0.65
CA CYS A 42 0.91 -30.14 0.32
C CYS A 42 2.00 -31.06 0.91
N SER A 43 3.22 -30.98 0.40
CA SER A 43 4.38 -31.47 1.14
C SER A 43 4.86 -30.39 2.11
N ILE A 44 4.26 -30.38 3.30
CA ILE A 44 4.82 -29.70 4.47
C ILE A 44 6.12 -30.43 4.84
N ARG A 45 7.23 -30.05 4.20
CA ARG A 45 8.56 -30.42 4.71
C ARG A 45 8.83 -29.51 5.91
N SER A 46 8.60 -30.04 7.11
CA SER A 46 9.13 -29.51 8.36
C SER A 46 10.66 -29.58 8.33
N SER A 47 11.28 -28.65 7.63
CA SER A 47 12.68 -28.31 7.82
C SER A 47 12.69 -27.08 8.70
N SER A 48 13.03 -27.28 9.97
CA SER A 48 13.29 -26.24 10.95
C SER A 48 14.54 -25.46 10.55
N ILE A 49 14.41 -24.66 9.49
CA ILE A 49 15.27 -23.52 9.23
C ILE A 49 14.78 -22.43 10.19
N PRO A 50 15.64 -21.80 11.00
CA PRO A 50 15.29 -20.55 11.65
C PRO A 50 14.99 -19.56 10.54
N MET A 51 13.71 -19.43 10.19
CA MET A 51 13.23 -18.39 9.30
C MET A 51 13.77 -17.08 9.90
N PRO A 52 14.44 -16.21 9.11
CA PRO A 52 14.65 -14.85 9.58
C PRO A 52 13.29 -14.36 10.04
N ALA A 53 13.21 -13.68 11.19
CA ALA A 53 11.96 -13.21 11.75
C ALA A 53 11.22 -12.41 10.67
N PHE A 54 10.38 -13.08 9.89
CA PHE A 54 9.43 -12.47 9.01
C PHE A 54 8.45 -11.88 9.99
N ASP A 55 8.58 -10.57 10.20
CA ASP A 55 7.62 -9.79 10.97
C ASP A 55 6.24 -10.27 10.53
N ALA A 56 5.51 -10.87 11.48
CA ALA A 56 4.18 -11.41 11.19
C ALA A 56 3.37 -10.33 10.45
N PRO A 57 2.67 -10.68 9.36
CA PRO A 57 2.10 -9.69 8.45
C PRO A 57 1.18 -8.75 9.24
N THR A 58 1.61 -7.48 9.34
CA THR A 58 0.93 -6.48 10.17
C THR A 58 -0.17 -5.79 9.36
N GLY A 59 -1.35 -5.61 9.96
CA GLY A 59 -2.46 -4.86 9.37
C GLY A 59 -3.50 -5.74 8.66
N CYS A 60 -4.50 -5.11 8.05
CA CYS A 60 -5.55 -5.83 7.31
C CYS A 60 -5.00 -6.44 6.01
N ALA A 61 -5.71 -7.44 5.46
CA ALA A 61 -5.32 -8.14 4.24
C ALA A 61 -5.02 -7.18 3.07
N TYR A 62 -5.76 -6.08 2.98
CA TYR A 62 -5.51 -5.03 1.98
C TYR A 62 -4.13 -4.37 2.15
N LEU A 63 -3.73 -4.00 3.37
CA LEU A 63 -2.41 -3.43 3.64
C LEU A 63 -1.27 -4.44 3.46
N GLN A 64 -1.53 -5.72 3.74
CA GLN A 64 -0.56 -6.78 3.48
C GLN A 64 -0.29 -6.91 1.97
N MET A 65 -1.35 -6.93 1.16
CA MET A 65 -1.24 -6.91 -0.31
C MET A 65 -0.52 -5.65 -0.81
N LEU A 66 -0.88 -4.48 -0.27
CA LEU A 66 -0.23 -3.22 -0.63
C LEU A 66 1.27 -3.24 -0.32
N ARG A 67 1.66 -3.77 0.84
CA ARG A 67 3.07 -3.93 1.21
C ARG A 67 3.82 -4.81 0.21
N SER A 68 3.24 -5.94 -0.22
CA SER A 68 3.83 -6.80 -1.24
C SER A 68 4.04 -6.05 -2.57
N GLN A 69 3.06 -5.27 -3.01
CA GLN A 69 3.19 -4.45 -4.23
C GLN A 69 4.26 -3.37 -4.10
N ILE A 70 4.35 -2.75 -2.93
CA ILE A 70 5.40 -1.77 -2.63
C ILE A 70 6.75 -2.47 -2.67
N ASP A 71 6.94 -3.62 -2.01
CA ASP A 71 8.21 -4.36 -2.00
C ASP A 71 8.65 -4.80 -3.41
N GLU A 72 7.70 -5.20 -4.26
CA GLU A 72 7.93 -5.56 -5.68
C GLU A 72 8.16 -4.33 -6.58
N SER A 73 8.11 -3.11 -6.02
CA SER A 73 8.28 -1.84 -6.75
C SER A 73 7.22 -1.61 -7.83
N LEU A 74 6.09 -2.30 -7.75
CA LEU A 74 4.99 -2.18 -8.70
C LEU A 74 4.17 -0.92 -8.48
N THR A 75 4.05 -0.48 -7.22
CA THR A 75 3.37 0.77 -6.89
C THR A 75 4.28 1.98 -7.05
N SER A 76 4.03 2.79 -8.08
CA SER A 76 4.71 4.08 -8.31
C SER A 76 3.70 5.17 -8.70
N GLY A 77 4.00 6.43 -8.38
CA GLY A 77 3.32 7.57 -9.01
C GLY A 77 1.82 7.75 -8.68
N GLY A 78 1.44 7.71 -7.40
CA GLY A 78 0.10 8.14 -6.94
C GLY A 78 -0.86 7.03 -6.55
N GLU A 79 -0.55 5.76 -6.85
CA GLU A 79 -1.36 4.60 -6.46
C GLU A 79 -1.47 4.45 -4.93
N TYR A 80 -0.50 4.97 -4.17
CA TYR A 80 -0.58 5.03 -2.71
C TYR A 80 -1.73 5.92 -2.20
N VAL A 81 -2.14 6.95 -2.95
CA VAL A 81 -3.25 7.83 -2.57
C VAL A 81 -4.57 7.09 -2.69
N GLU A 82 -4.77 6.39 -3.82
CA GLU A 82 -5.92 5.50 -4.00
C GLU A 82 -5.94 4.46 -2.88
N ALA A 83 -4.80 3.86 -2.57
CA ALA A 83 -4.74 2.86 -1.52
C ALA A 83 -5.10 3.38 -0.12
N ILE A 84 -4.73 4.62 0.20
CA ILE A 84 -5.16 5.28 1.44
C ILE A 84 -6.69 5.47 1.45
N PHE A 85 -7.28 5.93 0.34
CA PHE A 85 -8.73 6.11 0.26
C PHE A 85 -9.49 4.79 0.35
N THR A 86 -9.04 3.76 -0.37
CA THR A 86 -9.62 2.41 -0.28
C THR A 86 -9.53 1.86 1.13
N HIS A 87 -8.38 2.02 1.82
CA HIS A 87 -8.28 1.62 3.21
C HIS A 87 -9.28 2.37 4.10
N ARG A 88 -9.42 3.69 3.94
CA ARG A 88 -10.35 4.51 4.73
C ARG A 88 -11.80 4.06 4.54
N GLU A 89 -12.19 3.71 3.32
CA GLU A 89 -13.52 3.17 3.02
C GLU A 89 -13.76 1.86 3.78
N ILE A 90 -12.86 0.89 3.64
CA ILE A 90 -12.95 -0.42 4.31
C ILE A 90 -12.90 -0.26 5.84
N PHE A 91 -12.07 0.66 6.34
CA PHE A 91 -11.96 1.00 7.75
C PHE A 91 -13.28 1.52 8.32
N SER A 92 -13.97 2.40 7.57
CA SER A 92 -15.25 2.97 8.00
C SER A 92 -16.35 1.92 8.16
N ALA A 93 -16.31 0.85 7.35
CA ALA A 93 -17.26 -0.25 7.43
C ALA A 93 -17.03 -1.13 8.67
N GLN A 94 -15.76 -1.39 9.05
CA GLN A 94 -15.46 -2.23 10.22
C GLN A 94 -14.16 -1.79 10.94
N PRO A 95 -14.21 -0.75 11.79
CA PRO A 95 -13.00 -0.25 12.47
C PRO A 95 -12.34 -1.27 13.40
N ALA A 96 -13.15 -2.18 13.97
CA ALA A 96 -12.69 -3.16 14.96
C ALA A 96 -11.69 -4.19 14.41
N VAL A 97 -11.69 -4.46 13.10
CA VAL A 97 -10.74 -5.41 12.47
C VAL A 97 -9.46 -4.75 11.99
N HIS A 98 -9.34 -3.42 12.13
CA HIS A 98 -8.22 -2.63 11.64
C HIS A 98 -7.30 -2.14 12.79
N ARG A 99 -7.30 -2.81 13.95
CA ARG A 99 -6.49 -2.40 15.11
C ARG A 99 -4.99 -2.41 14.83
N ASP A 100 -4.55 -3.35 14.01
CA ASP A 100 -3.15 -3.50 13.64
C ASP A 100 -2.77 -2.68 12.40
N CYS A 101 -3.73 -1.98 11.76
CA CYS A 101 -3.45 -1.18 10.57
C CYS A 101 -2.55 0.02 10.86
N ALA A 102 -2.61 0.59 12.07
CA ALA A 102 -1.68 1.66 12.46
C ALA A 102 -0.21 1.22 12.36
N LYS A 103 0.09 -0.01 12.81
CA LYS A 103 1.44 -0.59 12.69
C LYS A 103 1.73 -0.96 11.23
N GLY A 104 0.76 -1.52 10.49
CA GLY A 104 0.92 -1.84 9.05
C GLY A 104 1.28 -0.61 8.20
N PHE A 105 0.62 0.52 8.42
CA PHE A 105 0.96 1.79 7.77
C PHE A 105 2.34 2.34 8.17
N THR A 106 2.70 2.18 9.44
CA THR A 106 4.04 2.57 9.91
C THR A 106 5.13 1.73 9.24
N ASP A 107 4.90 0.43 9.10
CA ASP A 107 5.82 -0.47 8.40
C ASP A 107 5.98 -0.07 6.92
N ILE A 108 4.88 0.22 6.23
CA ILE A 108 4.89 0.69 4.84
C ILE A 108 5.66 2.02 4.70
N ALA A 109 5.40 2.98 5.59
CA ALA A 109 6.13 4.25 5.60
C ALA A 109 7.63 4.04 5.77
N ALA A 110 8.04 3.10 6.63
CA ALA A 110 9.46 2.78 6.84
C ALA A 110 10.11 2.12 5.61
N VAL A 111 9.36 1.31 4.84
CA VAL A 111 9.85 0.73 3.58
C VAL A 111 10.07 1.82 2.54
N LEU A 112 9.10 2.73 2.37
CA LEU A 112 9.20 3.85 1.43
C LEU A 112 10.30 4.83 1.81
N GLU A 113 10.48 5.11 3.09
CA GLU A 113 11.57 5.98 3.59
C GLU A 113 12.95 5.36 3.30
N LYS A 114 13.10 4.04 3.44
CA LYS A 114 14.33 3.34 3.04
C LYS A 114 14.56 3.38 1.54
N ARG A 115 13.52 3.25 0.73
CA ARG A 115 13.62 3.35 -0.74
C ARG A 115 14.04 4.75 -1.17
N ALA A 116 13.42 5.76 -0.56
CA ALA A 116 13.80 7.15 -0.73
C ALA A 116 15.29 7.29 -0.45
N TRP A 117 15.77 6.88 0.74
CA TRP A 117 17.18 6.97 1.16
C TRP A 117 18.21 6.18 0.33
N LYS A 118 17.81 5.04 -0.26
CA LYS A 118 18.73 4.11 -0.94
C LYS A 118 18.96 4.41 -2.42
N SER A 119 18.15 5.27 -3.03
CA SER A 119 18.39 5.66 -4.40
C SER A 119 19.65 6.53 -4.38
N ASP A 120 20.71 6.19 -5.12
CA ASP A 120 21.98 6.91 -5.09
C ASP A 120 21.87 8.16 -5.98
N TRP A 121 20.94 9.07 -5.64
CA TRP A 121 20.40 10.13 -6.52
C TRP A 121 21.42 11.18 -6.96
N GLU A 122 22.64 11.16 -6.42
CA GLU A 122 23.73 12.04 -6.86
C GLU A 122 24.25 11.65 -8.25
N SER A 123 23.98 10.42 -8.70
CA SER A 123 24.54 9.89 -9.96
C SER A 123 23.63 10.07 -11.19
N ASN A 124 22.35 10.44 -11.02
CA ASN A 124 21.43 10.58 -12.15
C ASN A 124 20.40 11.71 -11.93
N PRO A 125 20.56 12.90 -12.56
CA PRO A 125 19.72 14.08 -12.30
C PRO A 125 18.24 13.89 -12.67
N ASP A 126 17.92 12.89 -13.48
CA ASP A 126 16.54 12.57 -13.89
C ASP A 126 15.75 11.82 -12.79
N ALA A 127 16.42 11.30 -11.75
CA ALA A 127 15.80 10.58 -10.64
C ALA A 127 15.16 11.50 -9.58
N GLN A 128 15.42 12.81 -9.65
CA GLN A 128 14.97 13.78 -8.63
C GLN A 128 13.44 13.93 -8.58
N GLY A 129 12.74 13.65 -9.69
CA GLY A 129 11.26 13.66 -9.74
C GLY A 129 10.61 12.50 -8.98
N MET A 130 11.27 11.34 -8.88
CA MET A 130 10.71 10.16 -8.20
C MET A 130 10.77 10.28 -6.67
N LEU A 131 11.82 10.92 -6.14
CA LEU A 131 12.06 11.06 -4.71
C LEU A 131 11.01 11.92 -3.98
N MET A 132 10.48 12.94 -4.66
CA MET A 132 9.48 13.84 -4.06
C MET A 132 8.15 13.12 -3.81
N SER A 133 7.77 12.21 -4.71
CA SER A 133 6.55 11.39 -4.57
C SER A 133 6.64 10.41 -3.40
N GLU A 134 7.80 9.78 -3.19
CA GLU A 134 8.01 8.85 -2.07
C GLU A 134 7.96 9.57 -0.72
N THR A 135 8.52 10.78 -0.64
CA THR A 135 8.51 11.58 0.59
C THR A 135 7.09 11.97 0.98
N GLU A 136 6.26 12.38 0.02
CA GLU A 136 4.84 12.67 0.24
C GLU A 136 4.10 11.41 0.70
N ALA A 137 4.32 10.27 0.05
CA ALA A 137 3.73 8.99 0.41
C ALA A 137 4.06 8.59 1.86
N VAL A 138 5.33 8.72 2.27
CA VAL A 138 5.77 8.46 3.66
C VAL A 138 4.98 9.32 4.64
N SER A 139 4.83 10.61 4.36
CA SER A 139 4.09 11.52 5.24
C SER A 139 2.61 11.15 5.33
N ALA A 140 1.98 10.76 4.22
CA ALA A 140 0.59 10.36 4.15
C ALA A 140 0.33 9.07 4.95
N PHE A 141 1.18 8.05 4.79
CA PHE A 141 1.04 6.79 5.55
C PHE A 141 1.28 6.97 7.04
N ARG A 142 2.22 7.83 7.46
CA ARG A 142 2.40 8.19 8.87
C ARG A 142 1.18 8.90 9.43
N TYR A 143 0.56 9.78 8.66
CA TYR A 143 -0.68 10.45 9.06
C TYR A 143 -1.82 9.44 9.23
N GLU A 144 -2.02 8.50 8.29
CA GLU A 144 -3.04 7.45 8.43
C GLU A 144 -2.80 6.57 9.66
N ALA A 145 -1.55 6.19 9.93
CA ALA A 145 -1.19 5.42 11.12
C ALA A 145 -1.62 6.15 12.40
N TRP A 146 -1.37 7.46 12.48
CA TRP A 146 -1.79 8.30 13.60
C TRP A 146 -3.31 8.41 13.72
N VAL A 147 -4.03 8.59 12.61
CA VAL A 147 -5.51 8.64 12.60
C VAL A 147 -6.11 7.33 13.14
N ILE A 148 -5.58 6.18 12.72
CA ILE A 148 -6.08 4.87 13.15
C ILE A 148 -5.79 4.64 14.65
N ALA A 149 -4.58 4.97 15.09
CA ALA A 149 -4.18 4.84 16.49
C ALA A 149 -5.10 5.65 17.43
N ASN A 150 -5.61 6.79 16.96
CA ASN A 150 -6.48 7.66 17.76
C ASN A 150 -7.99 7.42 17.57
N SER A 151 -8.40 6.67 16.54
CA SER A 151 -9.82 6.44 16.23
C SER A 151 -10.38 5.17 16.85
N ILE A 152 -9.53 4.19 17.21
CA ILE A 152 -9.97 2.97 17.88
C ILE A 152 -9.77 3.15 19.39
N PRO A 153 -10.84 3.37 20.18
CA PRO A 153 -10.71 3.33 21.63
C PRO A 153 -10.18 1.95 22.02
N MET A 154 -9.04 1.91 22.68
CA MET A 154 -8.56 0.71 23.34
C MET A 154 -9.60 0.31 24.38
N GLN A 155 -10.53 -0.57 24.01
CA GLN A 155 -11.36 -1.25 25.00
C GLN A 155 -10.39 -1.92 25.97
N PRO A 156 -10.34 -1.50 27.25
CA PRO A 156 -9.50 -2.15 28.22
C PRO A 156 -9.93 -3.61 28.25
N LYS A 157 -8.96 -4.50 28.06
CA LYS A 157 -9.13 -5.94 28.20
C LYS A 157 -9.83 -6.15 29.54
N ALA A 158 -11.13 -6.46 29.52
CA ALA A 158 -11.88 -6.76 30.71
C ALA A 158 -11.23 -8.02 31.30
N THR A 159 -10.29 -7.82 32.22
CA THR A 159 -9.87 -8.88 33.11
C THR A 159 -11.13 -9.29 33.84
N ALA A 160 -11.48 -10.56 33.71
CA ALA A 160 -12.66 -11.14 34.33
C ALA A 160 -12.59 -10.90 35.84
N SER A 161 -13.19 -9.79 36.29
CA SER A 161 -13.59 -9.63 37.68
C SER A 161 -14.91 -10.35 37.80
N ALA A 162 -14.82 -11.56 38.34
CA ALA A 162 -15.96 -12.35 38.74
C ALA A 162 -16.74 -11.60 39.81
N TYR A 163 -17.70 -10.76 39.41
CA TYR A 163 -18.82 -10.37 40.25
C TYR A 163 -20.11 -10.37 39.44
N SER A 164 -20.73 -11.53 39.50
CA SER A 164 -22.17 -11.72 39.43
C SER A 164 -22.93 -10.51 39.98
N HIS A 165 -23.71 -9.83 39.14
CA HIS A 165 -25.11 -9.54 39.45
C HIS A 165 -25.91 -9.53 38.15
N ARG A 166 -26.88 -10.45 38.08
CA ARG A 166 -27.99 -10.49 37.12
C ARG A 166 -28.56 -9.08 36.91
N ALA A 167 -28.46 -8.55 35.71
CA ALA A 167 -29.42 -7.58 35.20
C ALA A 167 -30.21 -8.26 34.08
N SER A 168 -31.36 -8.82 34.45
CA SER A 168 -32.34 -9.34 33.50
C SER A 168 -32.96 -8.15 32.76
N SER A 169 -32.51 -7.88 31.54
CA SER A 169 -33.19 -6.98 30.63
C SER A 169 -34.47 -7.64 30.14
N VAL A 170 -35.56 -7.46 30.89
CA VAL A 170 -36.90 -7.85 30.43
C VAL A 170 -37.40 -6.74 29.52
N CYS A 171 -37.45 -6.99 28.21
CA CYS A 171 -38.23 -6.17 27.28
C CYS A 171 -39.72 -6.35 27.60
N MET A 172 -40.30 -5.39 28.31
CA MET A 172 -41.75 -5.27 28.45
C MET A 172 -42.29 -4.52 27.22
N MET A 173 -43.11 -5.19 26.41
CA MET A 173 -43.90 -4.56 25.35
C MET A 173 -45.18 -3.94 25.97
N PRO A 174 -45.57 -2.72 25.58
CA PRO A 174 -46.82 -2.13 26.04
C PRO A 174 -48.04 -2.80 25.38
N PRO A 175 -49.18 -2.94 26.10
CA PRO A 175 -50.40 -3.49 25.53
C PRO A 175 -51.03 -2.52 24.53
N ALA A 176 -51.41 -3.05 23.37
CA ALA A 176 -52.24 -2.34 22.41
C ALA A 176 -53.69 -2.32 22.94
N TYR A 177 -54.26 -1.12 23.05
CA TYR A 177 -55.69 -0.90 23.19
C TYR A 177 -56.26 -0.43 21.85
#